data_AF-A0A7Y4T3D6-F1
#
_entry.id   AF-A0A7Y4T3D6-F1
#
_cell.length_a   1.000
_cell.length_b   1.000
_cell.length_c   1.000
_cell.angle_alpha   90.00
_cell.angle_beta   90.00
_cell.angle_gamma   90.00
#
_symmetry.space_group_name_H-M   'P 1'
#
loop_
_entity.id
_entity.type
_entity.pdbx_description
1 polymer ?
#
loop_
_entity_poly.entity_id
_entity_poly.type
_entity_poly.pdbx_seq_one_letter_code
_entity_poly.pdbx_strand_id
1 'polypeptide(L)' 'MTLLFLGNLGTTEILLIGFIVLLLFGGKKIPELMRGLGKGIREFNNAKNAIN' A
#
# COMPACT_ATOMS: atom_id res chain seq x y z
N MET A 1 6.42 -10.53 28.22
CA MET A 1 5.25 -9.68 27.91
C MET A 1 5.70 -8.22 27.79
N THR A 2 6.78 -7.99 27.07
CA THR A 2 7.41 -6.70 26.83
C THR A 2 7.56 -6.63 25.33
N LEU A 3 6.58 -6.00 24.70
CA LEU A 3 6.67 -5.40 23.37
C LEU A 3 7.36 -6.28 22.29
N LEU A 4 6.68 -7.35 21.87
CA LEU A 4 6.91 -7.96 20.54
C LEU A 4 6.91 -6.91 19.40
N PHE A 5 6.31 -5.74 19.66
CA PHE A 5 6.07 -4.66 18.71
C PHE A 5 7.26 -3.73 18.40
N LEU A 6 8.36 -3.73 19.17
CA LEU A 6 9.39 -2.66 19.06
C LEU A 6 10.78 -3.14 18.60
N GLY A 7 11.02 -4.45 18.48
CA GLY A 7 12.38 -4.96 18.22
C GLY A 7 12.63 -5.49 16.81
N ASN A 8 11.62 -6.04 16.15
CA ASN A 8 11.69 -6.56 14.78
C ASN A 8 10.26 -6.72 14.29
N LEU A 9 9.88 -6.03 13.20
CA LEU A 9 8.66 -6.36 12.47
C LEU A 9 8.85 -7.76 11.88
N GLY A 10 8.45 -8.78 12.63
CA GLY A 10 8.47 -10.15 12.16
C GLY A 10 7.40 -10.38 11.09
N THR A 11 7.53 -11.50 10.37
CA THR A 11 6.58 -11.92 9.35
C THR A 11 5.15 -12.01 9.90
N THR A 12 5.01 -12.42 11.17
CA THR A 12 3.72 -12.56 11.85
C THR A 12 3.05 -11.21 12.06
N GLU A 13 3.80 -10.19 12.49
CA GLU A 13 3.30 -8.84 12.72
C GLU A 13 2.87 -8.18 11.41
N ILE A 14 3.68 -8.33 10.35
CA ILE A 14 3.34 -7.81 9.01
C ILE A 14 2.06 -8.46 8.49
N LEU A 15 1.90 -9.78 8.68
CA LEU A 15 0.67 -10.48 8.29
C LEU A 15 -0.54 -9.99 9.09
N LEU A 16 -0.41 -9.76 10.40
CA LEU A 16 -1.49 -9.25 11.23
C LEU A 16 -1.91 -7.83 10.81
N ILE A 17 -0.94 -6.94 10.56
CA ILE A 17 -1.19 -5.59 10.05
C ILE A 17 -1.87 -5.67 8.69
N GLY A 18 -1.34 -6.49 7.78
CA GLY A 18 -1.94 -6.73 6.46
C GLY A 18 -3.37 -7.25 6.55
N PHE A 19 -3.66 -8.12 7.51
CA PHE A 19 -5.00 -8.65 7.75
C PHE A 19 -5.97 -7.57 8.27
N ILE A 20 -5.53 -6.73 9.21
CA ILE A 20 -6.34 -5.60 9.70
C ILE A 20 -6.62 -4.60 8.56
N VAL A 21 -5.59 -4.26 7.77
CA VAL A 21 -5.75 -3.39 6.60
C VAL A 21 -6.73 -4.02 5.59
N LEU A 22 -6.65 -5.32 5.37
CA LEU A 22 -7.57 -6.05 4.49
C LEU A 22 -9.02 -6.03 5.01
N LEU A 23 -9.24 -6.10 6.32
CA LEU A 23 -10.59 -5.99 6.91
C LEU A 23 -11.15 -4.56 6.79
N LEU A 24 -10.32 -3.54 7.00
CA LEU A 24 -10.74 -2.14 6.93
C LEU A 24 -11.04 -1.68 5.51
N PHE A 25 -10.18 -2.03 4.56
CA PHE A 25 -10.28 -1.58 3.17
C PHE A 25 -10.97 -2.60 2.28
N GLY A 26 -10.95 -3.89 2.62
CA GLY A 26 -11.41 -4.98 1.76
C GLY A 26 -10.40 -5.33 0.67
N GLY A 27 -10.32 -6.62 0.31
CA GLY A 27 -9.36 -7.11 -0.69
C GLY A 27 -9.51 -6.52 -2.09
N LYS A 28 -10.67 -5.92 -2.41
CA LYS A 28 -10.92 -5.29 -3.72
C LYS A 28 -10.50 -3.82 -3.78
N LYS A 29 -10.52 -3.08 -2.67
CA LYS A 29 -10.20 -1.63 -2.69
C LYS A 29 -8.71 -1.35 -2.80
N ILE A 30 -7.84 -2.20 -2.25
CA ILE A 30 -6.38 -2.01 -2.36
C ILE A 30 -5.94 -2.07 -3.84
N PRO A 31 -6.35 -3.08 -4.65
CA PRO A 31 -6.09 -3.09 -6.09
C PRO A 31 -6.70 -1.90 -6.85
N GLU A 32 -7.91 -1.47 -6.48
CA GLU A 32 -8.58 -0.34 -7.12
C GLU A 32 -7.85 0.98 -6.89
N LEU A 33 -7.39 1.23 -5.65
CA LEU A 33 -6.56 2.37 -5.30
C LEU A 33 -5.21 2.34 -6.02
N MET A 34 -4.55 1.17 -6.09
CA MET A 34 -3.30 1.02 -6.83
C MET A 34 -3.47 1.29 -8.34
N ARG A 35 -4.58 0.85 -8.94
CA ARG A 35 -4.88 1.13 -10.35
C ARG A 35 -5.14 2.62 -10.58
N GLY A 36 -5.86 3.28 -9.67
CA GLY A 36 -6.10 4.72 -9.72
C GLY A 36 -4.80 5.53 -9.60
N LEU A 37 -3.98 5.22 -8.59
CA LEU A 37 -2.66 5.84 -8.42
C LEU A 37 -1.73 5.57 -9.60
N GLY A 38 -1.68 4.35 -10.11
CA GLY A 38 -0.84 3.99 -11.25
C GLY A 38 -1.21 4.76 -12.52
N LYS A 39 -2.50 4.97 -12.77
CA LYS A 39 -2.97 5.84 -13.86
C LYS A 39 -2.55 7.29 -13.63
N GLY A 40 -2.75 7.82 -12.43
CA GLY A 40 -2.35 9.19 -12.08
C GLY A 40 -0.85 9.43 -12.26
N ILE A 41 -0.01 8.50 -11.79
CA ILE A 41 1.45 8.56 -11.94
C ILE A 41 1.85 8.49 -13.42
N ARG A 42 1.18 7.65 -14.21
CA ARG A 42 1.44 7.53 -15.65
C ARG A 42 1.11 8.83 -16.38
N GLU A 43 -0.06 9.40 -16.13
CA GLU A 43 -0.45 10.70 -16.71
C GLU A 43 0.50 11.82 -16.29
N PHE A 44 0.90 11.85 -15.01
CA PHE A 44 1.88 12.81 -14.51
C PHE A 44 3.23 12.71 -15.23
N ASN A 45 3.73 11.49 -15.44
CA ASN A 45 4.98 11.27 -16.17
C ASN A 45 4.85 11.61 -17.67
N ASN A 46 3.72 11.28 -18.31
CA ASN A 46 3.47 11.62 -19.70
C ASN A 46 3.47 13.13 -19.92
N ALA A 47 2.77 13.88 -19.06
CA ALA A 47 2.73 15.34 -19.11
C ALA A 47 4.14 15.94 -18.92
N LYS A 48 4.91 15.45 -17.95
CA LYS A 48 6.29 15.88 -17.72
C LYS A 48 7.18 15.65 -18.96
N ASN A 49 7.03 14.51 -19.64
CA ASN A 49 7.84 14.18 -20.81
C ASN A 49 7.41 14.94 -22.08
N ALA A 50 6.15 15.37 -22.17
CA ALA A 50 5.65 16.17 -23.29
C ALA A 50 6.09 17.65 -23.23
N ILE A 51 6.55 18.11 -22.06
CA ILE A 51 7.01 19.49 -21.83
C ILE A 51 8.54 19.62 -22.01
N ASN A 52 9.28 18.50 -22.10
CA ASN A 52 10.72 18.47 -22.39
C ASN A 52 10.96 18.15 -23.87
#